data_AF-A0A7Y6IIS2-F1
#
_entry.id   AF-A0A7Y6IIS2-F1
#
_cell.length_a   1.000
_cell.length_b   1.000
_cell.length_c   1.000
_cell.angle_alpha   90.00
_cell.angle_beta   90.00
_cell.angle_gamma   90.00
#
_symmetry.space_group_name_H-M   'P 1'
#
loop_
_entity.id
_entity.type
_entity.pdbx_description
1 polymer ?
#
loop_
_entity_poly.entity_id
_entity_poly.type
_entity_poly.pdbx_seq_one_letter_code
_entity_poly.pdbx_strand_id
1 'polypeptide(L)'
;MDVAGLRVGHAERVGGGYRTGTTVVLAPPGGMVAGVDVRGAAPGTRETELLDPRNLVERVHAITLTGGSAYGLSATCGVMERLADAGIGFPVEGGVVPIVPAAVIYDLGRGGRFRAVPDAALGAAAYDAASAAEARSGSVGAGAGAVAGGLAGGVGTASAVLPSGVTVAALAVVNAAGSVLDPGRAFLSGTRYGLPGEFGPLREPSAAESDAWRPAAVTSFNTTIGVVATDLTLTKAQCGKLAGVAHDGLARAIRPAHTMVDGDTVFGLATCGEPAPDPGGLQDVLAAGADVFSRAVAHAMLAATGREGAPAYLDVFPSALGGVA
;
A
#
# COMPACT_ATOMS: atom_id res chain seq x y z
N MET A 1 1.34 3.74 10.86
CA MET A 1 1.28 4.96 10.02
C MET A 1 1.15 6.12 10.97
N ASP A 2 1.83 7.24 10.69
CA ASP A 2 2.02 8.30 11.69
C ASP A 2 0.85 9.29 11.79
N VAL A 3 -0.11 9.22 10.86
CA VAL A 3 -1.34 10.00 10.92
C VAL A 3 -2.18 9.56 12.12
N ALA A 4 -2.43 10.49 13.04
CA ALA A 4 -3.11 10.22 14.28
C ALA A 4 -4.51 9.60 14.07
N GLY A 5 -4.81 8.58 14.87
CA GLY A 5 -6.09 7.86 14.85
C GLY A 5 -6.14 6.68 13.87
N LEU A 6 -5.23 6.59 12.90
CA LEU A 6 -5.13 5.40 12.04
C LEU A 6 -4.44 4.25 12.78
N ARG A 7 -4.91 3.04 12.51
CA ARG A 7 -4.28 1.80 12.95
C ARG A 7 -4.04 0.89 11.76
N VAL A 8 -2.93 0.15 11.77
CA VAL A 8 -2.60 -0.80 10.70
C VAL A 8 -2.46 -2.19 11.29
N GLY A 9 -3.10 -3.16 10.65
CA GLY A 9 -3.03 -4.56 11.01
C GLY A 9 -2.67 -5.43 9.81
N HIS A 10 -1.93 -6.51 10.07
CA HIS A 10 -1.50 -7.46 9.06
C HIS A 10 -1.82 -8.87 9.54
N ALA A 11 -2.32 -9.71 8.65
CA ALA A 11 -2.34 -11.15 8.83
C ALA A 11 -1.91 -11.84 7.55
N GLU A 12 -1.05 -12.85 7.67
CA GLU A 12 -0.48 -13.57 6.55
C GLU A 12 -0.51 -15.09 6.79
N ARG A 13 -0.57 -15.86 5.70
CA ARG A 13 -0.36 -17.31 5.71
C ARG A 13 0.82 -17.61 4.81
N VAL A 14 1.85 -18.20 5.41
CA VAL A 14 3.08 -18.62 4.73
C VAL A 14 3.36 -20.08 5.07
N GLY A 15 3.66 -20.88 4.04
CA GLY A 15 3.91 -22.31 4.19
C GLY A 15 2.66 -23.15 3.97
N GLY A 16 2.87 -24.47 3.89
CA GLY A 16 1.81 -25.43 3.62
C GLY A 16 0.95 -25.04 2.43
N GLY A 17 1.55 -24.59 1.31
CA GLY A 17 0.87 -24.17 0.09
C GLY A 17 0.47 -22.68 0.00
N TYR A 18 0.50 -21.93 1.11
CA TYR A 18 0.14 -20.51 1.16
C TYR A 18 1.36 -19.59 1.05
N ARG A 19 1.14 -18.44 0.41
CA ARG A 19 2.02 -17.28 0.48
C ARG A 19 1.24 -16.03 0.08
N THR A 20 0.43 -15.54 1.02
CA THR A 20 -0.51 -14.44 0.81
C THR A 20 -0.90 -13.83 2.14
N GLY A 21 -1.65 -12.73 2.11
CA GLY A 21 -2.18 -12.13 3.33
C GLY A 21 -3.06 -10.92 3.06
N THR A 22 -3.42 -10.26 4.16
CA THR A 22 -4.31 -9.10 4.19
C THR A 22 -3.71 -8.04 5.11
N THR A 23 -3.80 -6.79 4.67
CA THR A 23 -3.44 -5.59 5.42
C THR A 23 -4.70 -4.73 5.57
N VAL A 24 -5.01 -4.32 6.79
CA VAL A 24 -6.15 -3.44 7.10
C VAL A 24 -5.65 -2.12 7.62
N VAL A 25 -6.11 -1.02 7.02
CA VAL A 25 -5.95 0.35 7.56
C VAL A 25 -7.29 0.73 8.20
N LEU A 26 -7.30 0.75 9.52
CA LEU A 26 -8.49 0.92 10.34
C LEU A 26 -8.62 2.38 10.80
N ALA A 27 -9.79 2.97 10.58
CA ALA A 27 -10.10 4.33 10.96
C ALA A 27 -10.23 4.50 12.50
N PRO A 28 -10.17 5.73 13.02
CA PRO A 28 -10.70 6.01 14.36
C PRO A 28 -12.20 5.66 14.45
N PRO A 29 -12.78 5.52 15.67
CA PRO A 29 -14.18 5.06 15.84
C PRO A 29 -15.23 5.83 15.04
N GLY A 30 -15.02 7.13 14.80
CA GLY A 30 -15.92 7.97 13.99
C GLY A 30 -15.76 7.82 12.47
N GLY A 31 -14.92 6.90 12.00
CA GLY A 31 -14.58 6.73 10.58
C GLY A 31 -13.66 7.84 10.04
N MET A 32 -13.26 7.71 8.78
CA MET A 32 -12.40 8.66 8.06
C MET A 32 -13.02 9.01 6.71
N VAL A 33 -12.78 10.23 6.22
CA VAL A 33 -13.16 10.59 4.85
C VAL A 33 -12.21 9.89 3.88
N ALA A 34 -12.75 9.34 2.80
CA ALA A 34 -11.97 8.62 1.82
C ALA A 34 -12.37 8.98 0.38
N GLY A 35 -11.38 8.96 -0.50
CA GLY A 35 -11.51 8.95 -1.95
C GLY A 35 -10.61 7.86 -2.54
N VAL A 36 -10.80 7.56 -3.81
CA VAL A 36 -10.00 6.54 -4.51
C VAL A 36 -9.65 7.00 -5.91
N ASP A 37 -8.48 6.58 -6.38
CA ASP A 37 -8.11 6.63 -7.78
C ASP A 37 -7.65 5.23 -8.20
N VAL A 38 -8.29 4.69 -9.25
CA VAL A 38 -7.98 3.39 -9.85
C VAL A 38 -7.40 3.68 -11.21
N ARG A 39 -6.10 3.42 -11.40
CA ARG A 39 -5.36 3.83 -12.60
C ARG A 39 -4.83 2.66 -13.44
N GLY A 40 -4.55 1.52 -12.82
CA GLY A 40 -4.22 0.31 -13.56
C GLY A 40 -5.42 -0.23 -14.34
N ALA A 41 -5.18 -0.89 -15.47
CA ALA A 41 -6.25 -1.36 -16.35
C ALA A 41 -6.85 -2.74 -15.96
N ALA A 42 -6.26 -3.44 -14.99
CA ALA A 42 -6.72 -4.73 -14.49
C ALA A 42 -7.03 -4.71 -12.98
N PRO A 43 -7.88 -3.79 -12.49
CA PRO A 43 -8.15 -3.66 -11.05
C PRO A 43 -9.00 -4.81 -10.52
N GLY A 44 -8.79 -5.15 -9.26
CA GLY A 44 -9.75 -5.92 -8.46
C GLY A 44 -10.10 -5.12 -7.22
N THR A 45 -11.30 -4.56 -7.19
CA THR A 45 -11.74 -3.62 -6.16
C THR A 45 -13.09 -3.98 -5.58
N ARG A 46 -13.41 -3.41 -4.42
CA ARG A 46 -14.73 -3.46 -3.78
C ARG A 46 -15.09 -2.08 -3.25
N GLU A 47 -16.35 -1.70 -3.43
CA GLU A 47 -16.99 -0.49 -2.85
C GLU A 47 -16.31 0.84 -3.22
N THR A 48 -15.67 0.89 -4.40
CA THR A 48 -15.04 2.11 -4.92
C THR A 48 -16.06 3.17 -5.31
N GLU A 49 -17.24 2.77 -5.78
CA GLU A 49 -18.29 3.68 -6.22
C GLU A 49 -18.79 4.53 -5.06
N LEU A 50 -18.86 3.98 -3.84
CA LEU A 50 -19.28 4.74 -2.65
C LEU A 50 -18.35 5.92 -2.34
N LEU A 51 -17.11 5.88 -2.82
CA LEU A 51 -16.11 6.93 -2.61
C LEU A 51 -16.26 8.10 -3.59
N ASP A 52 -17.14 8.00 -4.60
CA ASP A 52 -17.49 9.12 -5.45
C ASP A 52 -18.04 10.30 -4.61
N PRO A 53 -17.55 11.54 -4.79
CA PRO A 53 -17.99 12.69 -3.99
C PRO A 53 -19.48 13.02 -4.08
N ARG A 54 -20.24 12.44 -5.02
CA ARG A 54 -21.69 12.62 -5.16
C ARG A 54 -22.51 11.66 -4.31
N ASN A 55 -21.88 10.60 -3.78
CA ASN A 55 -22.57 9.50 -3.11
C ASN A 55 -22.67 9.70 -1.59
N LEU A 56 -23.75 9.17 -1.01
CA LEU A 56 -24.24 9.39 0.36
C LEU A 56 -23.21 9.17 1.49
N VAL A 57 -22.36 8.15 1.36
CA VAL A 57 -21.44 7.76 2.44
C VAL A 57 -20.28 8.75 2.50
N GLU A 58 -20.19 9.49 3.61
CA GLU A 58 -19.12 10.47 3.85
C GLU A 58 -17.87 9.86 4.50
N ARG A 59 -18.04 8.81 5.31
CA ARG A 59 -16.97 8.19 6.07
C ARG A 59 -16.93 6.69 5.90
N VAL A 60 -15.72 6.16 5.76
CA VAL A 60 -15.42 4.73 5.75
C VAL A 60 -14.75 4.31 7.04
N HIS A 61 -14.77 3.02 7.33
CA HIS A 61 -14.37 2.50 8.63
C HIS A 61 -13.05 1.74 8.56
N ALA A 62 -12.74 1.15 7.40
CA ALA A 62 -11.45 0.54 7.12
C ALA A 62 -11.18 0.52 5.61
N ILE A 63 -9.90 0.46 5.23
CA ILE A 63 -9.47 0.04 3.89
C ILE A 63 -8.82 -1.34 4.01
N THR A 64 -9.23 -2.27 3.15
CA THR A 64 -8.62 -3.60 3.08
C THR A 64 -7.75 -3.73 1.83
N LEU A 65 -6.47 -3.99 2.01
CA LEU A 65 -5.53 -4.31 0.95
C LEU A 65 -5.20 -5.80 1.07
N THR A 66 -5.28 -6.58 0.01
CA THR A 66 -5.17 -8.05 0.14
C THR A 66 -4.54 -8.73 -1.06
N GLY A 67 -3.86 -9.84 -0.81
CA GLY A 67 -3.49 -10.80 -1.86
C GLY A 67 -4.70 -11.60 -2.35
N GLY A 68 -4.46 -12.60 -3.18
CA GLY A 68 -5.46 -13.55 -3.65
C GLY A 68 -6.21 -13.13 -4.90
N SER A 69 -5.80 -12.03 -5.56
CA SER A 69 -6.56 -11.45 -6.67
C SER A 69 -8.04 -11.27 -6.28
N ALA A 70 -8.99 -11.38 -7.21
CA ALA A 70 -10.41 -11.17 -6.94
C ALA A 70 -10.97 -12.08 -5.84
N TYR A 71 -10.42 -13.28 -5.63
CA TYR A 71 -10.84 -14.16 -4.52
C TYR A 71 -10.55 -13.54 -3.14
N GLY A 72 -9.46 -12.78 -3.04
CA GLY A 72 -9.04 -12.11 -1.82
C GLY A 72 -10.01 -11.06 -1.32
N LEU A 73 -10.89 -10.52 -2.19
CA LEU A 73 -11.95 -9.60 -1.77
C LEU A 73 -12.86 -10.21 -0.68
N SER A 74 -12.92 -11.53 -0.55
CA SER A 74 -13.63 -12.20 0.55
C SER A 74 -13.08 -11.88 1.95
N ALA A 75 -11.81 -11.43 2.07
CA ALA A 75 -11.24 -10.96 3.34
C ALA A 75 -12.00 -9.75 3.90
N THR A 76 -12.61 -8.93 3.04
CA THR A 76 -13.42 -7.78 3.47
C THR A 76 -14.62 -8.18 4.32
N CYS A 77 -15.15 -9.39 4.13
CA CYS A 77 -16.28 -9.89 4.92
C CYS A 77 -15.95 -10.01 6.41
N GLY A 78 -14.77 -10.55 6.75
CA GLY A 78 -14.37 -10.66 8.15
C GLY A 78 -14.05 -9.32 8.80
N VAL A 79 -13.50 -8.37 8.04
CA VAL A 79 -13.29 -6.98 8.52
C VAL A 79 -14.64 -6.31 8.80
N MET A 80 -15.61 -6.48 7.88
CA MET A 80 -16.97 -5.96 8.02
C MET A 80 -17.69 -6.59 9.22
N GLU A 81 -17.60 -7.91 9.42
CA GLU A 81 -18.18 -8.59 10.59
C GLU A 81 -17.60 -8.05 11.90
N ARG A 82 -16.28 -7.90 11.99
CA ARG A 82 -15.62 -7.32 13.18
C ARG A 82 -16.05 -5.88 13.48
N LEU A 83 -16.19 -5.06 12.44
CA LEU A 83 -16.69 -3.69 12.58
C LEU A 83 -18.15 -3.66 13.02
N ALA A 84 -18.99 -4.53 12.45
CA ALA A 84 -20.40 -4.65 12.83
C ALA A 84 -20.57 -5.10 14.29
N ASP A 85 -19.81 -6.10 14.72
CA ASP A 85 -19.78 -6.57 16.13
C ASP A 85 -19.35 -5.46 17.10
N ALA A 86 -18.45 -4.57 16.65
CA ALA A 86 -18.02 -3.40 17.41
C ALA A 86 -19.00 -2.22 17.36
N GLY A 87 -20.11 -2.33 16.62
CA GLY A 87 -21.07 -1.24 16.42
C GLY A 87 -20.51 -0.07 15.60
N ILE A 88 -19.48 -0.31 14.76
CA ILE A 88 -18.82 0.71 13.94
C ILE A 88 -19.28 0.56 12.49
N GLY A 89 -20.02 1.54 11.98
CA GLY A 89 -20.46 1.54 10.59
C GLY A 89 -21.35 2.74 10.27
N PHE A 90 -21.80 2.81 9.01
CA PHE A 90 -22.81 3.77 8.59
C PHE A 90 -24.13 3.48 9.33
N PRO A 91 -24.70 4.45 10.06
CA PRO A 91 -25.90 4.21 10.88
C PRO A 91 -27.11 3.97 9.99
N VAL A 92 -27.88 2.92 10.32
CA VAL A 92 -29.15 2.58 9.69
C VAL A 92 -30.18 2.25 10.76
N GLU A 93 -31.45 2.14 10.39
CA GLU A 93 -32.47 1.66 11.32
C GLU A 93 -32.11 0.25 11.81
N GLY A 94 -31.99 0.09 13.14
CA GLY A 94 -31.69 -1.20 13.77
C GLY A 94 -30.21 -1.59 13.87
N GLY A 95 -29.26 -0.76 13.41
CA GLY A 95 -27.83 -1.07 13.56
C GLY A 95 -26.89 -0.20 12.72
N VAL A 96 -25.78 -0.80 12.28
CA VAL A 96 -24.76 -0.16 11.44
C VAL A 96 -24.41 -1.03 10.23
N VAL A 97 -24.01 -0.38 9.14
CA VAL A 97 -23.46 -1.02 7.93
C VAL A 97 -22.01 -0.57 7.76
N PRO A 98 -21.01 -1.40 8.09
CA PRO A 98 -19.61 -1.03 7.92
C PRO A 98 -19.23 -0.88 6.45
N ILE A 99 -18.61 0.24 6.13
CA ILE A 99 -18.10 0.54 4.78
C ILE A 99 -16.61 0.23 4.72
N VAL A 100 -16.24 -0.78 3.92
CA VAL A 100 -14.89 -1.35 3.84
C VAL A 100 -14.43 -1.45 2.38
N PRO A 101 -14.00 -0.34 1.75
CA PRO A 101 -13.41 -0.38 0.43
C PRO A 101 -12.16 -1.24 0.41
N ALA A 102 -11.89 -1.86 -0.74
CA ALA A 102 -10.76 -2.75 -0.88
C ALA A 102 -10.15 -2.75 -2.27
N ALA A 103 -8.88 -3.14 -2.33
CA ALA A 103 -8.18 -3.45 -3.56
C ALA A 103 -7.26 -4.66 -3.35
N VAL A 104 -6.95 -5.37 -4.44
CA VAL A 104 -6.21 -6.63 -4.38
C VAL A 104 -4.93 -6.59 -5.21
N ILE A 105 -3.96 -7.41 -4.83
CA ILE A 105 -2.82 -7.77 -5.68
C ILE A 105 -2.98 -9.20 -6.21
N TYR A 106 -2.29 -9.51 -7.31
CA TYR A 106 -2.16 -10.87 -7.82
C TYR A 106 -0.95 -11.58 -7.21
N ASP A 107 -1.19 -12.59 -6.37
CA ASP A 107 -0.16 -13.46 -5.76
C ASP A 107 -0.52 -14.96 -5.82
N LEU A 108 -1.47 -15.34 -6.69
CA LEU A 108 -1.98 -16.70 -6.81
C LEU A 108 -0.86 -17.72 -7.09
N GLY A 109 -0.91 -18.86 -6.41
CA GLY A 109 0.01 -19.98 -6.63
C GLY A 109 1.43 -19.78 -6.10
N ARG A 110 1.79 -18.59 -5.57
CA ARG A 110 3.16 -18.31 -5.10
C ARG A 110 3.59 -19.13 -3.87
N GLY A 111 2.65 -19.75 -3.18
CA GLY A 111 2.92 -20.72 -2.11
C GLY A 111 2.92 -22.19 -2.56
N GLY A 112 2.66 -22.47 -3.84
CA GLY A 112 2.56 -23.82 -4.42
C GLY A 112 1.14 -24.31 -4.65
N ARG A 113 0.11 -23.71 -4.04
CA ARG A 113 -1.30 -24.01 -4.34
C ARG A 113 -2.01 -22.80 -4.93
N PHE A 114 -2.64 -22.98 -6.09
CA PHE A 114 -3.27 -21.88 -6.84
C PHE A 114 -4.38 -21.16 -6.06
N ARG A 115 -5.23 -21.90 -5.33
CA ARG A 115 -6.36 -21.33 -4.55
C ARG A 115 -6.05 -21.14 -3.05
N ALA A 116 -4.79 -21.06 -2.67
CA ALA A 116 -4.39 -20.73 -1.30
C ALA A 116 -4.41 -19.20 -1.09
N VAL A 117 -5.62 -18.65 -0.98
CA VAL A 117 -5.92 -17.21 -0.99
C VAL A 117 -6.45 -16.71 0.37
N PRO A 118 -6.47 -15.39 0.61
CA PRO A 118 -7.13 -14.79 1.77
C PRO A 118 -8.64 -15.08 1.79
N ASP A 119 -9.17 -15.19 3.00
CA ASP A 119 -10.59 -15.44 3.30
C ASP A 119 -11.06 -14.49 4.41
N ALA A 120 -12.37 -14.55 4.74
CA ALA A 120 -12.95 -13.73 5.79
C ALA A 120 -12.20 -13.88 7.13
N ALA A 121 -11.79 -15.10 7.51
CA ALA A 121 -11.05 -15.32 8.74
C ALA A 121 -9.68 -14.61 8.73
N LEU A 122 -8.97 -14.58 7.59
CA LEU A 122 -7.72 -13.84 7.49
C LEU A 122 -7.93 -12.32 7.54
N GLY A 123 -9.02 -11.82 6.97
CA GLY A 123 -9.42 -10.41 7.10
C GLY A 123 -9.75 -10.01 8.54
N ALA A 124 -10.52 -10.84 9.25
CA ALA A 124 -10.79 -10.65 10.68
C ALA A 124 -9.51 -10.67 11.52
N ALA A 125 -8.58 -11.58 11.25
CA ALA A 125 -7.28 -11.61 11.91
C ALA A 125 -6.45 -10.33 11.65
N ALA A 126 -6.49 -9.78 10.43
CA ALA A 126 -5.82 -8.53 10.11
C ALA A 126 -6.46 -7.34 10.85
N TYR A 127 -7.79 -7.32 10.99
CA TYR A 127 -8.49 -6.34 11.83
C TYR A 127 -8.07 -6.47 13.31
N ASP A 128 -8.07 -7.68 13.85
CA ASP A 128 -7.74 -7.95 15.26
C ASP A 128 -6.29 -7.56 15.58
N ALA A 129 -5.38 -7.66 14.60
CA ALA A 129 -3.98 -7.24 14.71
C ALA A 129 -3.75 -5.73 14.55
N ALA A 130 -4.78 -4.93 14.24
CA ALA A 130 -4.61 -3.51 13.92
C ALA A 130 -4.24 -2.67 15.15
N SER A 131 -3.06 -2.04 15.09
CA SER A 131 -2.53 -1.21 16.17
C SER A 131 -2.04 0.15 15.69
N ALA A 132 -1.87 1.10 16.61
CA ALA A 132 -1.30 2.42 16.35
C ALA A 132 0.25 2.42 16.39
N ALA A 133 0.87 1.27 16.69
CA ALA A 133 2.31 1.13 16.67
C ALA A 133 2.86 1.26 15.23
N GLU A 134 4.18 1.38 15.12
CA GLU A 134 4.84 1.36 13.83
C GLU A 134 4.44 0.10 13.04
N ALA A 135 3.99 0.32 11.80
CA ALA A 135 3.48 -0.77 10.97
C ALA A 135 4.65 -1.63 10.47
N ARG A 136 4.53 -2.95 10.62
CA ARG A 136 5.50 -3.89 10.05
C ARG A 136 5.59 -3.67 8.53
N SER A 137 6.82 -3.60 8.02
CA SER A 137 7.10 -3.53 6.58
C SER A 137 7.76 -4.83 6.09
N GLY A 138 7.83 -5.01 4.78
CA GLY A 138 8.39 -6.19 4.13
C GLY A 138 7.33 -7.20 3.71
N SER A 139 7.70 -8.48 3.71
CA SER A 139 6.84 -9.57 3.23
C SER A 139 5.81 -10.02 4.28
N VAL A 140 4.96 -9.07 4.71
CA VAL A 140 3.90 -9.24 5.72
C VAL A 140 2.53 -8.86 5.16
N GLY A 141 1.43 -9.32 5.76
CA GLY A 141 0.07 -9.00 5.33
C GLY A 141 -0.13 -9.20 3.83
N ALA A 142 -0.72 -8.19 3.17
CA ALA A 142 -0.91 -8.19 1.72
C ALA A 142 0.40 -8.28 0.92
N GLY A 143 1.54 -7.90 1.51
CA GLY A 143 2.86 -8.00 0.90
C GLY A 143 3.52 -9.38 1.01
N ALA A 144 2.96 -10.33 1.77
CA ALA A 144 3.56 -11.65 2.00
C ALA A 144 3.84 -12.44 0.71
N GLY A 145 2.95 -12.29 -0.28
CA GLY A 145 3.06 -12.87 -1.60
C GLY A 145 3.76 -12.00 -2.63
N ALA A 146 4.00 -10.72 -2.37
CA ALA A 146 4.29 -9.73 -3.39
C ALA A 146 5.63 -9.96 -4.15
N VAL A 147 5.65 -9.57 -5.42
CA VAL A 147 6.81 -9.57 -6.33
C VAL A 147 6.76 -8.28 -7.14
N ALA A 148 7.88 -7.57 -7.25
CA ALA A 148 7.96 -6.33 -8.01
C ALA A 148 9.19 -6.36 -8.94
N GLY A 149 8.96 -6.31 -10.25
CA GLY A 149 10.05 -6.30 -11.24
C GLY A 149 11.01 -7.49 -11.15
N GLY A 150 10.51 -8.65 -10.69
CA GLY A 150 11.31 -9.87 -10.47
C GLY A 150 11.99 -9.98 -9.10
N LEU A 151 11.91 -8.94 -8.26
CA LEU A 151 12.38 -8.95 -6.87
C LEU A 151 11.24 -9.28 -5.90
N ALA A 152 11.57 -9.71 -4.69
CA ALA A 152 10.61 -9.76 -3.60
C ALA A 152 10.03 -8.36 -3.35
N GLY A 153 8.70 -8.25 -3.41
CA GLY A 153 7.97 -7.06 -3.01
C GLY A 153 7.50 -7.15 -1.56
N GLY A 154 6.70 -6.18 -1.14
CA GLY A 154 6.20 -6.16 0.23
C GLY A 154 5.27 -5.00 0.54
N VAL A 155 4.99 -4.84 1.83
CA VAL A 155 4.39 -3.64 2.42
C VAL A 155 5.50 -2.66 2.76
N GLY A 156 5.31 -1.38 2.49
CA GLY A 156 6.17 -0.31 2.99
C GLY A 156 5.35 0.87 3.45
N THR A 157 5.88 1.64 4.39
CA THR A 157 5.28 2.86 4.91
C THR A 157 6.28 4.00 4.89
N ALA A 158 5.82 5.23 4.69
CA ALA A 158 6.61 6.44 4.84
C ALA A 158 5.72 7.60 5.27
N SER A 159 6.29 8.58 5.97
CA SER A 159 5.57 9.77 6.43
C SER A 159 6.43 11.03 6.31
N ALA A 160 5.78 12.19 6.31
CA ALA A 160 6.43 13.48 6.44
C ALA A 160 5.56 14.38 7.33
N VAL A 161 6.21 15.13 8.20
CA VAL A 161 5.60 16.27 8.90
C VAL A 161 5.96 17.52 8.11
N LEU A 162 4.96 18.24 7.63
CA LEU A 162 5.14 19.47 6.88
C LEU A 162 5.56 20.61 7.82
N PRO A 163 6.12 21.73 7.30
CA PRO A 163 6.43 22.90 8.13
C PRO A 163 5.23 23.45 8.92
N SER A 164 4.00 23.20 8.44
CA SER A 164 2.76 23.54 9.13
C SER A 164 2.43 22.66 10.34
N GLY A 165 3.18 21.57 10.55
CA GLY A 165 2.91 20.55 11.58
C GLY A 165 1.99 19.42 11.11
N VAL A 166 1.41 19.52 9.92
CA VAL A 166 0.53 18.51 9.32
C VAL A 166 1.30 17.24 9.01
N THR A 167 0.69 16.08 9.30
CA THR A 167 1.26 14.79 8.92
C THR A 167 0.65 14.29 7.61
N VAL A 168 1.51 13.84 6.69
CA VAL A 168 1.12 13.07 5.50
C VAL A 168 1.87 11.74 5.53
N ALA A 169 1.16 10.63 5.34
CA ALA A 169 1.77 9.30 5.35
C ALA A 169 1.19 8.40 4.26
N ALA A 170 1.98 7.47 3.76
CA ALA A 170 1.54 6.46 2.81
C ALA A 170 1.89 5.06 3.29
N LEU A 171 1.07 4.09 2.87
CA LEU A 171 1.35 2.66 2.95
C LEU A 171 1.11 2.07 1.57
N ALA A 172 2.10 1.35 1.04
CA ALA A 172 2.06 0.72 -0.28
C ALA A 172 2.28 -0.80 -0.16
N VAL A 173 1.55 -1.57 -0.95
CA VAL A 173 1.76 -3.00 -1.19
C VAL A 173 2.30 -3.13 -2.62
N VAL A 174 3.59 -3.44 -2.74
CA VAL A 174 4.32 -3.33 -4.00
C VAL A 174 4.41 -4.69 -4.68
N ASN A 175 3.53 -4.92 -5.66
CA ASN A 175 3.51 -6.14 -6.48
C ASN A 175 3.53 -5.80 -7.98
N ALA A 176 4.43 -4.90 -8.39
CA ALA A 176 4.43 -4.28 -9.71
C ALA A 176 4.95 -5.20 -10.84
N ALA A 177 4.38 -5.08 -12.04
CA ALA A 177 4.96 -5.66 -13.26
C ALA A 177 6.27 -4.97 -13.61
N GLY A 178 6.27 -3.64 -13.51
CA GLY A 178 7.40 -2.78 -13.81
C GLY A 178 8.57 -2.96 -12.85
N SER A 179 9.71 -2.41 -13.27
CA SER A 179 10.91 -2.32 -12.45
C SER A 179 10.74 -1.24 -11.39
N VAL A 180 11.14 -1.54 -10.15
CA VAL A 180 11.34 -0.55 -9.08
C VAL A 180 12.72 0.11 -9.12
N LEU A 181 13.57 -0.34 -10.05
CA LEU A 181 14.96 0.10 -10.21
C LEU A 181 15.08 1.14 -11.31
N ASP A 182 15.94 2.12 -11.08
CA ASP A 182 16.39 3.09 -12.08
C ASP A 182 17.16 2.35 -13.20
N PRO A 183 16.74 2.47 -14.47
CA PRO A 183 17.37 1.78 -15.59
C PRO A 183 18.86 2.09 -15.71
N GLY A 184 19.71 1.07 -15.63
CA GLY A 184 21.17 1.17 -15.79
C GLY A 184 21.94 1.41 -14.49
N ARG A 185 21.27 1.90 -13.44
CA ARG A 185 21.87 2.10 -12.12
C ARG A 185 21.55 0.96 -11.14
N ALA A 186 20.48 0.22 -11.43
CA ALA A 186 19.91 -0.80 -10.55
C ALA A 186 19.58 -0.28 -9.13
N PHE A 187 19.47 1.04 -8.95
CA PHE A 187 19.16 1.68 -7.68
C PHE A 187 17.66 1.86 -7.52
N LEU A 188 17.12 1.73 -6.30
CA LEU A 188 15.67 1.89 -6.05
C LEU A 188 15.20 3.31 -6.42
N SER A 189 14.31 3.42 -7.41
CA SER A 189 13.85 4.73 -7.92
C SER A 189 13.09 5.54 -6.87
N GLY A 190 12.35 4.85 -5.99
CA GLY A 190 11.58 5.48 -4.90
C GLY A 190 12.42 6.23 -3.86
N THR A 191 13.75 6.02 -3.84
CA THR A 191 14.65 6.70 -2.89
C THR A 191 14.97 8.14 -3.29
N ARG A 192 14.69 8.54 -4.54
CA ARG A 192 14.97 9.89 -5.07
C ARG A 192 14.36 11.01 -4.22
N TYR A 193 13.24 10.74 -3.56
CA TYR A 193 12.50 11.69 -2.73
C TYR A 193 12.71 11.44 -1.23
N GLY A 194 13.67 10.59 -0.86
CA GLY A 194 13.98 10.27 0.54
C GLY A 194 14.38 11.49 1.35
N LEU A 195 13.94 11.51 2.60
CA LEU A 195 14.40 12.48 3.58
C LEU A 195 15.86 12.18 3.98
N PRO A 196 16.62 13.19 4.46
CA PRO A 196 17.99 12.97 4.90
C PRO A 196 18.09 11.84 5.93
N GLY A 197 18.92 10.83 5.64
CA GLY A 197 19.18 9.69 6.52
C GLY A 197 18.11 8.59 6.50
N GLU A 198 16.98 8.77 5.81
CA GLU A 198 15.85 7.84 5.83
C GLU A 198 16.21 6.43 5.34
N PHE A 199 17.05 6.34 4.31
CA PHE A 199 17.50 5.07 3.72
C PHE A 199 18.92 4.69 4.17
N GLY A 200 19.41 5.26 5.26
CA GLY A 200 20.72 4.93 5.82
C GLY A 200 21.88 5.08 4.82
N PRO A 201 22.85 4.14 4.79
CA PRO A 201 24.04 4.23 3.93
C PRO A 201 23.79 3.75 2.49
N LEU A 202 22.53 3.64 2.06
CA LEU A 202 22.18 3.07 0.77
C LEU A 202 22.83 3.85 -0.38
N ARG A 203 23.59 3.15 -1.23
CA ARG A 203 24.30 3.68 -2.38
C ARG A 203 24.02 2.85 -3.63
N GLU A 204 24.42 3.38 -4.78
CA GLU A 204 24.28 2.66 -6.04
C GLU A 204 25.03 1.31 -6.00
N PRO A 205 24.40 0.23 -6.50
CA PRO A 205 25.07 -1.03 -6.72
C PRO A 205 26.28 -0.89 -7.65
N SER A 206 27.17 -1.87 -7.59
CA SER A 206 28.30 -1.96 -8.50
C SER A 206 27.82 -2.20 -9.94
N ALA A 207 28.59 -1.71 -10.92
CA ALA A 207 28.30 -1.96 -12.33
C ALA A 207 28.21 -3.47 -12.64
N ALA A 208 29.04 -4.30 -12.00
CA ALA A 208 29.01 -5.75 -12.19
C ALA A 208 27.68 -6.39 -11.73
N GLU A 209 27.12 -5.98 -10.58
CA GLU A 209 25.82 -6.48 -10.13
C GLU A 209 24.69 -5.96 -11.03
N SER A 210 24.72 -4.67 -11.40
CA SER A 210 23.75 -4.06 -12.32
C SER A 210 23.75 -4.77 -13.67
N ASP A 211 24.94 -5.04 -14.23
CA ASP A 211 25.12 -5.75 -15.50
C ASP A 211 24.81 -7.23 -15.41
N ALA A 212 24.82 -7.85 -14.23
CA ALA A 212 24.41 -9.24 -14.03
C ALA A 212 22.89 -9.40 -13.89
N TRP A 213 22.18 -8.34 -13.48
CA TRP A 213 20.73 -8.40 -13.26
C TRP A 213 19.97 -8.55 -14.58
N ARG A 214 19.35 -9.72 -14.76
CA ARG A 214 18.50 -10.07 -15.90
C ARG A 214 17.21 -10.70 -15.38
N PRO A 215 16.26 -9.88 -14.88
CA PRO A 215 14.98 -10.41 -14.42
C PRO A 215 14.24 -11.06 -15.58
N ALA A 216 13.58 -12.18 -15.30
CA ALA A 216 12.64 -12.75 -16.26
C ALA A 216 11.53 -11.72 -16.57
N ALA A 217 11.08 -11.67 -17.82
CA ALA A 217 9.95 -10.84 -18.18
C ALA A 217 8.73 -11.25 -17.35
N VAL A 218 8.11 -10.29 -16.66
CA VAL A 218 6.90 -10.54 -15.91
C VAL A 218 5.73 -10.62 -16.89
N THR A 219 5.19 -11.82 -17.10
CA THR A 219 4.09 -12.07 -18.06
C THR A 219 2.72 -12.21 -17.39
N SER A 220 2.62 -12.01 -16.08
CA SER A 220 1.39 -12.17 -15.29
C SER A 220 0.71 -10.83 -14.96
N PHE A 221 -0.48 -10.90 -14.38
CA PHE A 221 -1.10 -9.76 -13.69
C PHE A 221 -0.26 -9.33 -12.49
N ASN A 222 -0.23 -8.02 -12.25
CA ASN A 222 0.52 -7.36 -11.19
C ASN A 222 -0.25 -6.16 -10.68
N THR A 223 0.14 -5.58 -9.55
CA THR A 223 -0.56 -4.45 -8.95
C THR A 223 0.27 -3.79 -7.86
N THR A 224 0.34 -2.45 -7.83
CA THR A 224 0.68 -1.71 -6.61
C THR A 224 -0.58 -1.06 -6.06
N ILE A 225 -0.97 -1.46 -4.85
CA ILE A 225 -2.12 -0.87 -4.13
C ILE A 225 -1.64 -0.16 -2.88
N GLY A 226 -2.39 0.83 -2.40
CA GLY A 226 -2.00 1.51 -1.18
C GLY A 226 -2.97 2.56 -0.69
N VAL A 227 -2.56 3.23 0.37
CA VAL A 227 -3.25 4.41 0.91
C VAL A 227 -2.26 5.56 1.05
N VAL A 228 -2.77 6.78 0.92
CA VAL A 228 -2.11 8.02 1.33
C VAL A 228 -3.07 8.76 2.26
N ALA A 229 -2.57 9.26 3.38
CA ALA A 229 -3.39 9.75 4.47
C ALA A 229 -2.85 11.06 5.05
N THR A 230 -3.76 11.86 5.60
CA THR A 230 -3.44 13.04 6.40
C THR A 230 -4.41 13.18 7.58
N ASP A 231 -4.02 13.95 8.59
CA ASP A 231 -4.85 14.32 9.74
C ASP A 231 -5.77 15.51 9.44
N LEU A 232 -5.51 16.28 8.38
CA LEU A 232 -6.33 17.41 7.96
C LEU A 232 -7.78 17.02 7.62
N THR A 233 -8.68 17.99 7.80
CA THR A 233 -10.06 17.86 7.33
C THR A 233 -10.13 18.07 5.82
N LEU A 234 -10.30 16.96 5.08
CA LEU A 234 -10.51 16.98 3.63
C LEU A 234 -11.91 16.50 3.26
N THR A 235 -12.44 17.01 2.15
CA THR A 235 -13.63 16.47 1.48
C THR A 235 -13.31 15.20 0.70
N LYS A 236 -14.33 14.42 0.31
CA LYS A 236 -14.16 13.25 -0.58
C LYS A 236 -13.46 13.61 -1.90
N ALA A 237 -13.79 14.77 -2.47
CA ALA A 237 -13.16 15.25 -3.70
C ALA A 237 -11.66 15.54 -3.50
N GLN A 238 -11.29 16.18 -2.39
CA GLN A 238 -9.88 16.42 -2.05
C GLN A 238 -9.14 15.10 -1.73
N CYS A 239 -9.78 14.14 -1.06
CA CYS A 239 -9.22 12.81 -0.85
C CYS A 239 -9.00 12.05 -2.17
N GLY A 240 -9.96 12.11 -3.11
CA GLY A 240 -9.80 11.55 -4.45
C GLY A 240 -8.67 12.24 -5.22
N LYS A 241 -8.52 13.56 -5.07
CA LYS A 241 -7.39 14.29 -5.66
C LYS A 241 -6.05 13.89 -5.05
N LEU A 242 -5.99 13.69 -3.73
CA LEU A 242 -4.81 13.20 -3.02
C LEU A 242 -4.42 11.79 -3.50
N ALA A 243 -5.41 10.89 -3.63
CA ALA A 243 -5.19 9.58 -4.24
C ALA A 243 -4.60 9.70 -5.65
N GLY A 244 -5.21 10.54 -6.50
CA GLY A 244 -4.76 10.74 -7.87
C GLY A 244 -3.35 11.32 -8.00
N VAL A 245 -2.93 12.20 -7.09
CA VAL A 245 -1.56 12.75 -7.07
C VAL A 245 -0.56 11.74 -6.49
N ALA A 246 -0.96 10.90 -5.54
CA ALA A 246 -0.08 9.83 -5.04
C ALA A 246 0.33 8.82 -6.12
N HIS A 247 -0.47 8.66 -7.18
CA HIS A 247 -0.07 7.91 -8.38
C HIS A 247 1.17 8.50 -9.08
N ASP A 248 1.43 9.81 -8.99
CA ASP A 248 2.68 10.40 -9.48
C ASP A 248 3.88 9.87 -8.68
N GLY A 249 3.71 9.66 -7.38
CA GLY A 249 4.67 8.99 -6.50
C GLY A 249 4.97 7.56 -6.92
N LEU A 250 3.90 6.80 -7.19
CA LEU A 250 3.99 5.44 -7.72
C LEU A 250 4.78 5.41 -9.04
N ALA A 251 4.45 6.29 -9.99
CA ALA A 251 5.13 6.37 -11.29
C ALA A 251 6.59 6.83 -11.20
N ARG A 252 6.96 7.59 -10.16
CA ARG A 252 8.37 7.94 -9.88
C ARG A 252 9.17 6.75 -9.34
N ALA A 253 8.51 5.81 -8.66
CA ALA A 253 9.16 4.66 -8.05
C ALA A 253 9.12 3.38 -8.90
N ILE A 254 8.19 3.28 -9.86
CA ILE A 254 7.95 2.08 -10.66
C ILE A 254 7.86 2.44 -12.15
N ARG A 255 8.59 1.70 -13.00
CA ARG A 255 8.59 1.90 -14.46
C ARG A 255 8.62 0.59 -15.25
N PRO A 256 7.70 0.38 -16.22
CA PRO A 256 6.45 1.13 -16.39
C PRO A 256 5.48 0.86 -15.23
N ALA A 257 4.59 1.81 -14.96
CA ALA A 257 3.44 1.66 -14.06
C ALA A 257 2.13 1.77 -14.85
N HIS A 258 1.00 1.40 -14.25
CA HIS A 258 -0.35 1.56 -14.82
C HIS A 258 -0.54 0.84 -16.16
N THR A 259 0.16 -0.27 -16.35
CA THR A 259 0.08 -1.04 -17.60
C THR A 259 -1.25 -1.79 -17.71
N MET A 260 -1.47 -2.44 -18.86
CA MET A 260 -2.67 -3.26 -19.10
C MET A 260 -2.80 -4.46 -18.15
N VAL A 261 -1.71 -4.86 -17.49
CA VAL A 261 -1.68 -5.98 -16.55
C VAL A 261 -1.59 -5.51 -15.09
N ASP A 262 -1.56 -4.19 -14.85
CA ASP A 262 -1.53 -3.62 -13.52
C ASP A 262 -2.95 -3.27 -13.02
N GLY A 263 -3.21 -3.54 -11.74
CA GLY A 263 -4.45 -3.17 -11.05
C GLY A 263 -4.34 -1.92 -10.17
N ASP A 264 -3.35 -1.05 -10.44
CA ASP A 264 -2.89 -0.02 -9.50
C ASP A 264 -4.03 0.85 -8.95
N THR A 265 -4.12 0.90 -7.62
CA THR A 265 -5.21 1.56 -6.89
C THR A 265 -4.69 2.25 -5.64
N VAL A 266 -4.97 3.54 -5.49
CA VAL A 266 -4.61 4.30 -4.27
C VAL A 266 -5.87 4.88 -3.63
N PHE A 267 -5.98 4.75 -2.32
CA PHE A 267 -7.02 5.43 -1.52
C PHE A 267 -6.42 6.65 -0.84
N GLY A 268 -7.09 7.79 -0.95
CA GLY A 268 -6.75 9.02 -0.22
C GLY A 268 -7.61 9.12 1.01
N LEU A 269 -7.00 9.35 2.18
CA LEU A 269 -7.66 9.28 3.48
C LEU A 269 -7.45 10.55 4.29
N ALA A 270 -8.48 10.97 5.01
CA ALA A 270 -8.41 12.05 5.98
C ALA A 270 -9.08 11.65 7.29
N THR A 271 -8.34 11.66 8.40
CA THR A 271 -8.93 11.37 9.72
C THR A 271 -9.73 12.58 10.25
N CYS A 272 -9.49 13.77 9.71
CA CYS A 272 -10.14 15.03 10.11
C CYS A 272 -9.90 15.36 11.60
N GLY A 273 -8.70 15.07 12.10
CA GLY A 273 -8.27 15.51 13.44
C GLY A 273 -7.83 16.97 13.47
N GLU A 274 -7.36 17.50 12.34
CA GLU A 274 -6.90 18.87 12.18
C GLU A 274 -7.84 19.69 11.27
N PRO A 275 -7.82 21.04 11.34
CA PRO A 275 -8.65 21.91 10.50
C PRO A 275 -8.47 21.67 8.99
N ALA A 276 -9.40 22.17 8.18
CA ALA A 276 -9.26 22.12 6.73
C ALA A 276 -8.09 23.02 6.27
N PRO A 277 -7.29 22.59 5.27
CA PRO A 277 -6.21 23.41 4.75
C PRO A 277 -6.75 24.58 3.92
N ASP A 278 -5.98 25.66 3.87
CA ASP A 278 -6.15 26.66 2.82
C ASP A 278 -5.68 26.10 1.45
N PRO A 279 -5.89 26.82 0.33
CA PRO A 279 -5.48 26.34 -0.99
C PRO A 279 -3.98 26.03 -1.12
N GLY A 280 -3.10 26.76 -0.40
CA GLY A 280 -1.66 26.52 -0.42
C GLY A 280 -1.30 25.26 0.35
N GLY A 281 -1.83 25.11 1.56
CA GLY A 281 -1.65 23.92 2.39
C GLY A 281 -2.16 22.66 1.72
N LEU A 282 -3.27 22.74 0.96
CA LEU A 282 -3.73 21.61 0.16
C LEU A 282 -2.69 21.21 -0.91
N GLN A 283 -2.06 22.17 -1.60
CA GLN A 283 -1.02 21.86 -2.58
C GLN A 283 0.20 21.20 -1.94
N ASP A 284 0.62 21.67 -0.76
CA ASP A 284 1.73 21.08 -0.01
C ASP A 284 1.42 19.61 0.37
N VAL A 285 0.19 19.34 0.81
CA VAL A 285 -0.27 17.98 1.14
C VAL A 285 -0.32 17.07 -0.08
N LEU A 286 -0.78 17.58 -1.23
CA LEU A 286 -0.78 16.83 -2.48
C LEU A 286 0.64 16.49 -2.93
N ALA A 287 1.56 17.45 -2.90
CA ALA A 287 2.96 17.24 -3.27
C ALA A 287 3.63 16.22 -2.34
N ALA A 288 3.45 16.38 -1.02
CA ALA A 288 3.95 15.44 -0.04
C ALA A 288 3.35 14.04 -0.22
N GLY A 289 2.07 13.95 -0.59
CA GLY A 289 1.38 12.70 -0.90
C GLY A 289 2.08 11.87 -1.98
N ALA A 290 2.54 12.50 -3.06
CA ALA A 290 3.36 11.83 -4.09
C ALA A 290 4.72 11.38 -3.53
N ASP A 291 5.39 12.24 -2.78
CA ASP A 291 6.73 11.95 -2.26
C ASP A 291 6.70 10.79 -1.24
N VAL A 292 5.77 10.81 -0.27
CA VAL A 292 5.64 9.72 0.71
C VAL A 292 5.25 8.40 0.04
N PHE A 293 4.44 8.41 -1.02
CA PHE A 293 4.08 7.16 -1.71
C PHE A 293 5.30 6.56 -2.42
N SER A 294 6.10 7.39 -3.09
CA SER A 294 7.36 6.97 -3.72
C SER A 294 8.34 6.37 -2.70
N ARG A 295 8.47 7.02 -1.53
CA ARG A 295 9.31 6.55 -0.41
C ARG A 295 8.80 5.25 0.19
N ALA A 296 7.48 5.11 0.36
CA ALA A 296 6.87 3.88 0.87
C ALA A 296 7.16 2.68 -0.06
N VAL A 297 7.21 2.89 -1.38
CA VAL A 297 7.65 1.85 -2.33
C VAL A 297 9.10 1.44 -2.06
N ALA A 298 10.02 2.40 -1.84
CA ALA A 298 11.41 2.07 -1.52
C ALA A 298 11.54 1.28 -0.20
N HIS A 299 10.84 1.69 0.86
CA HIS A 299 10.80 0.94 2.13
C HIS A 299 10.27 -0.47 1.96
N ALA A 300 9.22 -0.66 1.14
CA ALA A 300 8.68 -1.99 0.86
C ALA A 300 9.73 -2.92 0.25
N MET A 301 10.51 -2.42 -0.71
CA MET A 301 11.54 -3.19 -1.40
C MET A 301 12.75 -3.49 -0.52
N LEU A 302 13.15 -2.56 0.35
CA LEU A 302 14.25 -2.74 1.30
C LEU A 302 13.90 -3.71 2.44
N ALA A 303 12.65 -3.68 2.91
CA ALA A 303 12.18 -4.55 3.99
C ALA A 303 11.73 -5.94 3.52
N ALA A 304 11.57 -6.14 2.21
CA ALA A 304 11.12 -7.42 1.65
C ALA A 304 12.11 -8.55 1.95
N THR A 305 11.59 -9.75 2.22
CA THR A 305 12.41 -10.95 2.46
C THR A 305 12.49 -11.79 1.20
N GLY A 306 13.73 -12.12 0.80
CA GLY A 306 14.02 -12.93 -0.38
C GLY A 306 13.50 -14.35 -0.27
N ARG A 307 13.23 -14.96 -1.42
CA ARG A 307 12.80 -16.36 -1.55
C ARG A 307 13.17 -16.92 -2.91
N GLU A 308 13.04 -18.23 -3.05
CA GLU A 308 13.16 -18.89 -4.35
C GLU A 308 12.22 -18.26 -5.39
N GLY A 309 12.78 -17.86 -6.53
CA GLY A 309 12.07 -17.19 -7.62
C GLY A 309 11.77 -15.69 -7.42
N ALA A 310 12.07 -15.12 -6.25
CA ALA A 310 11.94 -13.69 -5.98
C ALA A 310 12.96 -13.27 -4.90
N PRO A 311 14.22 -12.99 -5.26
CA PRO A 311 15.25 -12.57 -4.31
C PRO A 311 14.96 -11.15 -3.78
N ALA A 312 15.42 -10.81 -2.57
CA ALA A 312 15.31 -9.43 -2.08
C ALA A 312 16.30 -8.53 -2.81
N TYR A 313 16.02 -7.21 -2.83
CA TYR A 313 16.90 -6.23 -3.46
C TYR A 313 18.35 -6.33 -2.95
N LEU A 314 18.53 -6.43 -1.64
CA LEU A 314 19.86 -6.48 -1.02
C LEU A 314 20.56 -7.85 -1.16
N ASP A 315 19.83 -8.91 -1.52
CA ASP A 315 20.43 -10.20 -1.88
C ASP A 315 21.07 -10.14 -3.27
N VAL A 316 20.44 -9.38 -4.18
CA VAL A 316 20.91 -9.19 -5.56
C VAL A 316 22.00 -8.12 -5.66
N PHE A 317 21.87 -7.06 -4.87
CA PHE A 317 22.76 -5.89 -4.88
C PHE A 317 23.40 -5.62 -3.51
N PRO A 318 24.15 -6.57 -2.93
CA PRO A 318 24.72 -6.41 -1.60
C PRO A 318 25.68 -5.21 -1.50
N SER A 319 26.33 -4.81 -2.59
CA SER A 319 27.20 -3.62 -2.54
C SER A 319 26.45 -2.33 -2.21
N ALA A 320 25.13 -2.28 -2.37
CA ALA A 320 24.29 -1.11 -2.07
C ALA A 320 24.31 -0.70 -0.58
N LEU A 321 24.66 -1.60 0.35
CA LEU A 321 24.75 -1.27 1.79
C LEU A 321 26.07 -0.64 2.23
N GLY A 322 27.03 -0.51 1.32
CA GLY A 322 28.39 -0.09 1.70
C GLY A 322 29.14 -1.25 2.34
N GLY A 323 30.00 -1.91 1.56
CA GLY A 323 31.04 -2.74 2.13
C GLY A 323 32.19 -1.85 2.59
N VAL A 324 32.56 -1.94 3.87
CA VAL A 324 33.97 -1.84 4.25
C VAL A 324 34.66 -2.94 3.45
N ALA A 325 35.45 -2.56 2.46
CA ALA A 325 36.48 -3.43 1.91
C ALA A 325 37.59 -3.58 2.96
#